data_AF-A0A1G1AET0-F1
#
_entry.id   AF-A0A1G1AET0-F1
#
_cell.length_a   1.000
_cell.length_b   1.000
_cell.length_c   1.000
_cell.angle_alpha   90.00
_cell.angle_beta   90.00
_cell.angle_gamma   90.00
#
_symmetry.space_group_name_H-M   'P 1'
#
loop_
_entity.id
_entity.type
_entity.pdbx_description
1 polymer ?
#
loop_
_entity_poly.entity_id
_entity_poly.type
_entity_poly.pdbx_seq_one_letter_code
_entity_poly.pdbx_strand_id
1 'polypeptide(L)' 'MSIKVPEQVLKNTTKCRHEFSCLDSDKCYRKKMCEVDQIDGKNVLLLKDKNTKDCPYRLSFGNGQICVCPTHYAISCMKN' A
#
# COMPACT_ATOMS: atom_id res chain seq x y z
N MET A 1 -0.90 -18.76 0.14
CA MET A 1 -1.74 -18.27 1.27
C MET A 1 -2.22 -16.84 0.96
N SER A 2 -3.29 -16.34 1.58
CA SER A 2 -3.76 -14.97 1.34
C SER A 2 -3.69 -14.14 2.62
N ILE A 3 -3.15 -12.93 2.52
CA ILE A 3 -3.19 -11.94 3.62
C ILE A 3 -4.65 -11.53 3.79
N LYS A 4 -5.19 -11.69 5.00
CA LYS A 4 -6.55 -11.23 5.33
C LYS A 4 -6.50 -9.81 5.85
N VAL A 5 -7.24 -8.91 5.23
CA VAL A 5 -7.51 -7.56 5.72
C VAL A 5 -9.01 -7.40 5.98
N PRO A 6 -9.44 -6.49 6.87
CA PRO A 6 -10.86 -6.27 7.13
C PRO A 6 -11.63 -5.90 5.85
N GLU A 7 -12.87 -6.38 5.72
CA GLU A 7 -13.71 -6.12 4.54
C GLU A 7 -13.91 -4.62 4.27
N GLN A 8 -14.01 -3.82 5.33
CA GLN A 8 -14.10 -2.37 5.22
C GLN A 8 -12.88 -1.75 4.53
N VAL A 9 -11.68 -2.30 4.73
CA VAL A 9 -10.46 -1.84 4.06
C VAL A 9 -10.53 -2.10 2.56
N LEU A 10 -11.09 -3.26 2.15
CA LEU A 10 -11.31 -3.59 0.74
C LEU A 10 -12.32 -2.62 0.11
N LYS A 11 -13.45 -2.37 0.79
CA LYS A 11 -14.48 -1.41 0.33
C LYS A 11 -13.93 0.01 0.18
N ASN A 12 -13.03 0.44 1.07
CA ASN A 12 -12.41 1.76 1.01
C ASN A 12 -11.34 1.86 -0.09
N THR A 13 -10.86 0.74 -0.62
CA THR A 13 -9.80 0.69 -1.62
C THR A 13 -10.40 0.66 -3.03
N THR A 14 -10.97 1.79 -3.46
CA THR A 14 -11.76 1.92 -4.70
C THR A 14 -10.94 2.16 -5.98
N LYS A 15 -9.72 2.68 -5.88
CA LYS A 15 -8.84 3.05 -7.01
C LYS A 15 -7.77 1.99 -7.35
N CYS A 16 -7.85 0.78 -6.80
CA CYS A 16 -6.79 -0.22 -7.04
C CYS A 16 -6.85 -0.73 -8.48
N ARG A 17 -5.78 -0.52 -9.25
CA ARG A 17 -5.64 -1.01 -10.63
C ARG A 17 -5.09 -2.44 -10.74
N HIS A 18 -4.85 -3.10 -9.61
CA HIS A 18 -4.20 -4.41 -9.54
C HIS A 18 -5.05 -5.45 -8.81
N GLU A 19 -6.37 -5.21 -8.67
CA GLU A 19 -7.32 -6.19 -8.12
C GLU A 19 -6.86 -6.84 -6.80
N PHE A 20 -6.32 -6.03 -5.89
CA PHE A 20 -5.81 -6.50 -4.60
C PHE A 20 -4.73 -7.59 -4.69
N SER A 21 -3.97 -7.65 -5.79
CA SER A 21 -2.92 -8.66 -5.99
C SER A 21 -1.85 -8.69 -4.90
N CYS A 22 -1.73 -7.62 -4.09
CA CYS A 22 -0.83 -7.56 -2.94
C CYS A 22 -1.25 -8.44 -1.76
N LEU A 23 -2.49 -8.94 -1.75
CA LEU A 23 -2.99 -9.88 -0.73
C LEU A 23 -2.63 -11.33 -1.04
N ASP A 24 -2.28 -11.64 -2.28
CA ASP A 24 -1.85 -12.98 -2.70
C ASP A 24 -0.38 -13.20 -2.29
N SER A 25 -0.13 -14.17 -1.40
CA SER A 25 1.23 -14.47 -0.93
C SER A 25 2.05 -15.32 -1.89
N ASP A 26 1.39 -16.02 -2.82
CA ASP A 26 2.02 -17.01 -3.72
C ASP A 26 2.41 -16.35 -5.05
N LYS A 27 1.72 -15.26 -5.41
CA LYS A 27 2.21 -14.33 -6.41
C LYS A 27 3.40 -13.57 -5.82
N CYS A 28 4.57 -13.63 -6.47
CA CYS A 28 5.79 -12.84 -6.19
C CYS A 28 5.60 -11.29 -6.19
N TYR A 29 4.38 -10.78 -6.07
CA TYR A 29 3.96 -9.39 -6.08
C TYR A 29 4.30 -8.62 -4.81
N ARG A 30 4.76 -9.28 -3.73
CA ARG A 30 5.41 -8.57 -2.60
C ARG A 30 6.59 -7.71 -3.07
N LYS A 31 7.30 -8.11 -4.16
CA LYS A 31 8.34 -7.28 -4.80
C LYS A 31 7.80 -6.04 -5.53
N LYS A 32 6.48 -5.92 -5.74
CA LYS A 32 5.87 -4.79 -6.47
C LYS A 32 5.23 -3.74 -5.56
N MET A 33 4.99 -4.06 -4.28
CA MET A 33 4.54 -3.08 -3.30
C MET A 33 5.57 -1.97 -3.14
N CYS A 34 5.12 -0.76 -2.80
CA CYS A 34 6.04 0.34 -2.53
C CYS A 34 6.77 0.06 -1.21
N GLU A 35 8.06 0.32 -1.16
CA GLU A 35 8.81 0.15 0.08
C GLU A 35 8.43 1.27 1.06
N VAL A 36 7.99 0.88 2.25
CA VAL A 36 7.55 1.79 3.31
C VAL A 36 8.73 2.13 4.20
N ASP A 37 8.92 3.42 4.46
CA ASP A 37 9.89 3.93 5.42
C ASP A 37 9.26 4.05 6.81
N GLN A 38 8.08 4.67 6.88
CA GLN A 38 7.39 4.95 8.12
C GLN A 38 5.86 4.90 7.94
N ILE A 39 5.17 4.55 9.01
CA ILE A 39 3.70 4.59 9.12
C ILE A 39 3.32 5.81 9.96
N ASP A 40 2.58 6.76 9.39
CA ASP A 40 2.21 8.04 10.05
C ASP A 40 0.96 7.91 10.96
N GLY A 41 0.40 6.71 11.08
CA GLY A 41 -0.78 6.44 11.94
C GLY A 41 -2.13 6.91 11.37
N LYS A 42 -2.13 7.74 10.32
CA LYS A 42 -3.34 8.33 9.70
C LYS A 42 -3.69 7.77 8.32
N ASN A 43 -3.56 6.45 8.14
CA ASN A 43 -3.76 5.81 6.83
C ASN A 43 -2.80 6.34 5.72
N VAL A 44 -1.63 6.83 6.16
CA VAL A 44 -0.56 7.35 5.30
C VAL A 44 0.71 6.54 5.56
N LEU A 45 1.33 6.11 4.48
CA LEU A 45 2.63 5.45 4.47
C LEU A 45 3.65 6.38 3.83
N LEU A 46 4.74 6.66 4.52
CA LEU A 46 5.91 7.31 3.91
C LEU A 46 6.66 6.27 3.11
N LEU A 47 6.97 6.58 1.85
CA LEU A 47 7.68 5.66 0.95
C LEU A 47 9.17 6.00 0.92
N LYS A 48 10.02 4.96 0.96
CA LYS A 48 11.48 5.11 0.75
C LYS A 48 11.83 5.45 -0.68
N ASP A 49 11.08 4.85 -1.60
CA ASP A 49 11.24 4.98 -3.04
C ASP A 49 10.67 6.34 -3.50
N LYS A 50 11.40 7.04 -4.36
CA LYS A 50 10.93 8.25 -5.08
C LYS A 50 10.43 7.94 -6.50
N ASN A 51 10.51 6.69 -6.93
CA ASN A 51 10.29 6.26 -8.29
C ASN A 51 8.79 6.28 -8.64
N THR A 52 8.41 6.93 -9.72
CA THR A 52 7.01 7.10 -10.10
C THR A 52 6.44 5.82 -10.71
N LYS A 53 6.01 4.88 -9.87
CA LYS A 53 5.06 3.85 -10.29
C LYS A 53 3.70 4.51 -10.49
N ASP A 54 3.06 4.27 -11.63
CA ASP A 54 1.70 4.76 -11.93
C ASP A 54 0.68 4.09 -11.00
N CYS A 55 0.53 4.65 -9.80
CA CYS A 55 -0.36 4.17 -8.76
C CYS A 55 -1.22 5.34 -8.27
N PRO A 56 -2.57 5.27 -8.35
CA PRO A 56 -3.45 6.38 -8.00
C PRO A 56 -3.54 6.66 -6.49
N TYR A 57 -2.94 5.80 -5.67
CA TYR A 57 -2.81 6.01 -4.22
C TYR A 57 -1.48 6.62 -3.82
N ARG A 58 -0.60 6.89 -4.78
CA ARG A 58 0.71 7.48 -4.54
C ARG A 58 0.63 8.97 -4.79
N LEU A 59 1.10 9.76 -3.82
CA LEU A 59 1.06 11.22 -3.87
C LEU A 59 2.45 11.77 -3.55
N SER A 60 2.81 12.89 -4.20
CA SER A 60 4.00 13.65 -3.84
C SER A 60 3.72 14.48 -2.59
N PHE A 61 4.65 14.47 -1.62
CA PHE A 61 4.58 15.28 -0.42
C PHE A 61 5.96 15.86 -0.11
N GLY A 62 6.10 17.18 -0.29
CA GLY A 62 7.41 17.86 -0.20
C GLY A 62 8.44 17.22 -1.15
N ASN A 63 9.58 16.82 -0.59
CA ASN A 63 10.67 16.15 -1.32
C ASN A 63 10.56 14.61 -1.34
N GLY A 64 9.46 14.06 -0.81
CA GLY A 64 9.20 12.64 -0.64
C GLY A 64 7.93 12.17 -1.36
N GLN A 65 7.58 10.91 -1.11
CA GLN A 65 6.42 10.25 -1.68
C GLN A 65 5.64 9.55 -0.57
N ILE A 66 4.32 9.66 -0.61
CA ILE A 66 3.42 8.99 0.33
C ILE A 66 2.48 8.06 -0.41
N CYS A 67 2.00 7.04 0.30
CA CYS A 67 0.95 6.15 -0.17
C CYS A 67 -0.25 6.23 0.77
N VAL A 68 -1.44 6.43 0.19
CA VAL A 68 -2.72 6.49 0.90
C VAL A 68 -3.63 5.29 0.57
N CYS A 69 -3.02 4.18 0.12
CA CYS A 69 -3.76 2.96 -0.19
C CYS A 69 -4.20 2.28 1.11
N PRO A 70 -5.52 2.15 1.37
CA PRO A 70 -5.99 1.57 2.63
C PRO A 70 -5.54 0.11 2.81
N THR A 71 -5.61 -0.70 1.75
CA THR A 71 -5.10 -2.08 1.78
C THR A 71 -3.61 -2.15 2.07
N HIS A 72 -2.80 -1.28 1.47
CA HIS A 72 -1.36 -1.27 1.74
C HIS A 72 -1.09 -0.87 3.19
N TYR A 73 -1.76 0.16 3.68
CA TYR A 73 -1.63 0.61 5.06
C TYR A 73 -1.98 -0.49 6.06
N ALA A 74 -3.09 -1.21 5.85
CA ALA A 74 -3.49 -2.32 6.70
C ALA A 74 -2.44 -3.45 6.71
N ILE A 75 -1.91 -3.82 5.55
CA ILE A 75 -0.85 -4.84 5.46
C ILE A 75 0.41 -4.37 6.21
N SER A 76 0.79 -3.10 6.09
CA SER A 76 1.98 -2.55 6.74
C SER A 76 1.84 -2.46 8.25
N CYS A 77 0.67 -2.08 8.77
CA CYS A 77 0.39 -2.05 10.21
C CYS A 77 0.40 -3.45 10.84
N MET A 78 0.06 -4.50 10.11
CA MET A 78 0.12 -5.88 10.62
C MET A 78 1.54 -6.43 10.73
N LYS A 79 2.53 -5.79 10.09
CA LYS A 79 3.92 -6.25 10.06
C LYS A 79 4.83 -5.61 11.12
N ASN A 80 4.33 -4.60 11.82
CA ASN A 80 5.08 -3.77 12.77
C ASN A 80 4.45 -3.84 14.16
#